data_AF-A0A416CQC3-F1
#
_entry.id   AF-A0A416CQC3-F1
#
_cell.length_a   1.000
_cell.length_b   1.000
_cell.length_c   1.000
_cell.angle_alpha   90.00
_cell.angle_beta   90.00
_cell.angle_gamma   90.00
#
_symmetry.space_group_name_H-M   'P 1'
#
loop_
_entity.id
_entity.type
_entity.pdbx_description
1 polymer ?
#
loop_
_entity_poly.entity_id
_entity_poly.type
_entity_poly.pdbx_seq_one_letter_code
_entity_poly.pdbx_strand_id
1 'polypeptide(L)'
;MKRQDYISWDEYFMGIALLSAQRSKDSHTQVGACIVNHENKILSLGYNGMPTGCCDDDMPWERSGENPVNTKYMYVCHAELNAILNRSSGSLEGAKLYVTLFPCNECAKAIIQSGIKEVVYMSDKYADEANTIASKKMFDMVGIKYRIYEKTGRKLTIEL
;
A
#
# COMPACT_ATOMS: atom_id res chain seq x y z
N MET A 1 17.34 -27.07 17.94
CA MET A 1 18.08 -26.53 16.77
C MET A 1 17.21 -25.49 16.08
N LYS A 2 17.76 -24.35 15.63
CA LYS A 2 16.99 -23.30 14.94
C LYS A 2 16.69 -23.71 13.49
N ARG A 3 15.45 -23.55 13.04
CA ARG A 3 15.04 -23.71 11.62
C ARG A 3 15.84 -22.74 10.74
N GLN A 4 16.31 -23.19 9.57
CA GLN A 4 17.07 -22.34 8.63
C GLN A 4 16.22 -21.82 7.48
N ASP A 5 15.19 -22.57 7.06
CA ASP A 5 14.29 -22.19 5.96
C ASP A 5 13.06 -21.43 6.47
N TYR A 6 13.26 -20.30 7.15
CA TYR A 6 12.19 -19.37 7.53
C TYR A 6 12.29 -18.11 6.68
N ILE A 7 11.15 -17.46 6.47
CA ILE A 7 11.09 -16.24 5.66
C ILE A 7 11.77 -15.07 6.36
N SER A 8 12.37 -14.20 5.56
CA SER A 8 12.89 -12.91 6.03
C SER A 8 11.77 -11.94 6.41
N TRP A 9 12.12 -10.85 7.09
CA TRP A 9 11.17 -9.79 7.43
C TRP A 9 10.57 -9.12 6.19
N ASP A 10 11.38 -8.86 5.17
CA ASP A 10 10.92 -8.26 3.92
C ASP A 10 9.93 -9.20 3.19
N GLU A 11 10.22 -10.50 3.11
CA GLU A 11 9.29 -11.51 2.57
C GLU A 11 7.99 -11.57 3.37
N TYR A 12 8.08 -11.52 4.70
CA TYR A 12 6.91 -11.53 5.57
C TYR A 12 6.03 -10.30 5.35
N PHE A 13 6.58 -9.08 5.44
CA PHE A 13 5.77 -7.86 5.35
C PHE A 13 5.23 -7.61 3.95
N MET A 14 6.02 -7.88 2.91
CA MET A 14 5.51 -7.82 1.54
C MET A 14 4.48 -8.93 1.26
N GLY A 15 4.66 -10.12 1.85
CA GLY A 15 3.67 -11.20 1.80
C GLY A 15 2.35 -10.82 2.46
N ILE A 16 2.39 -10.12 3.60
CA ILE A 16 1.20 -9.58 4.27
C ILE A 16 0.52 -8.49 3.43
N ALA A 17 1.28 -7.61 2.77
CA ALA A 17 0.73 -6.62 1.85
C ALA A 17 0.02 -7.30 0.65
N LEU A 18 0.64 -8.33 0.05
CA LEU A 18 0.03 -9.13 -1.00
C LEU A 18 -1.25 -9.85 -0.55
N LEU A 19 -1.24 -10.44 0.65
CA LEU A 19 -2.42 -11.09 1.22
C LEU A 19 -3.53 -10.07 1.51
N SER A 20 -3.17 -8.88 2.01
CA SER A 20 -4.13 -7.79 2.25
C SER A 20 -4.79 -7.32 0.94
N ALA A 21 -4.04 -7.27 -0.17
CA ALA A 21 -4.58 -6.93 -1.48
C ALA A 21 -5.71 -7.88 -1.92
N GLN A 22 -5.71 -9.15 -1.49
CA GLN A 22 -6.78 -10.12 -1.79
C GLN A 22 -8.13 -9.76 -1.17
N ARG A 23 -8.20 -8.76 -0.27
CA ARG A 23 -9.46 -8.23 0.26
C ARG A 23 -10.08 -7.13 -0.62
N SER A 24 -9.33 -6.58 -1.57
CA SER A 24 -9.86 -5.56 -2.48
C SER A 24 -10.95 -6.16 -3.37
N LYS A 25 -12.05 -5.42 -3.56
CA LYS A 25 -13.12 -5.77 -4.50
C LYS A 25 -12.93 -5.15 -5.88
N ASP A 26 -11.88 -4.37 -6.08
CA ASP A 26 -11.55 -3.80 -7.38
C ASP A 26 -11.21 -4.94 -8.35
N SER A 27 -11.93 -5.06 -9.46
CA SER A 27 -11.72 -6.13 -10.44
C SER A 27 -10.46 -5.95 -11.31
N HIS A 28 -9.83 -4.77 -11.28
CA HIS A 28 -8.73 -4.44 -12.18
C HIS A 28 -7.39 -4.30 -11.48
N THR A 29 -7.38 -3.72 -10.27
CA THR A 29 -6.13 -3.43 -9.57
C THR A 29 -6.33 -3.61 -8.08
N GLN A 30 -5.71 -4.65 -7.54
CA GLN A 30 -5.70 -4.95 -6.11
C GLN A 30 -4.36 -4.53 -5.53
N VAL A 31 -4.37 -3.49 -4.71
CA VAL A 31 -3.21 -2.95 -4.00
C VAL A 31 -3.37 -3.26 -2.52
N GLY A 32 -2.27 -3.66 -1.88
CA GLY A 32 -2.22 -3.89 -0.45
C GLY A 32 -1.02 -3.18 0.16
N ALA A 33 -1.17 -2.83 1.43
CA ALA A 33 -0.22 -2.05 2.20
C ALA A 33 -0.06 -2.62 3.62
N CYS A 34 1.16 -2.61 4.14
CA CYS A 34 1.51 -3.04 5.48
C CYS A 34 2.49 -2.04 6.11
N ILE A 35 2.11 -1.42 7.23
CA ILE A 35 2.95 -0.45 7.94
C ILE A 35 3.54 -1.11 9.17
N VAL A 36 4.86 -0.99 9.34
CA VAL A 36 5.61 -1.62 10.42
C VAL A 36 6.52 -0.64 11.13
N ASN A 37 6.71 -0.81 12.44
CA ASN A 37 7.65 0.01 13.21
C ASN A 37 9.10 -0.52 13.12
N HIS A 38 10.03 0.19 13.75
CA HIS A 38 11.45 -0.17 13.81
C HIS A 38 11.74 -1.49 14.56
N GLU A 39 10.81 -1.96 15.38
CA GLU A 39 10.87 -3.26 16.08
C GLU A 39 10.27 -4.41 15.25
N ASN A 40 9.95 -4.17 13.96
CA ASN A 40 9.31 -5.14 13.08
C ASN A 40 7.92 -5.61 13.59
N LYS A 41 7.18 -4.73 14.27
CA LYS A 41 5.78 -4.96 14.64
C LYS A 41 4.86 -4.30 13.61
N ILE A 42 3.86 -5.05 13.15
CA ILE A 42 2.81 -4.51 12.27
C ILE A 42 1.98 -3.51 13.08
N LEU A 43 1.90 -2.27 12.57
CA LEU A 43 1.11 -1.20 13.15
C LEU A 43 -0.28 -1.14 12.52
N SER A 44 -0.36 -1.32 11.20
CA SER A 44 -1.62 -1.23 10.46
C SER A 44 -1.50 -1.88 9.08
N LEU A 45 -2.64 -2.24 8.51
CA LEU A 45 -2.80 -2.86 7.20
C LEU A 45 -3.85 -2.09 6.38
N GLY A 46 -3.71 -2.13 5.06
CA GLY A 46 -4.67 -1.52 4.14
C GLY A 46 -4.74 -2.24 2.81
N TYR A 47 -5.86 -2.05 2.13
CA TYR A 47 -6.09 -2.43 0.74
C TYR A 47 -6.99 -1.38 0.09
N ASN A 48 -6.99 -1.28 -1.24
CA ASN A 48 -7.85 -0.31 -1.92
C ASN A 48 -9.32 -0.75 -1.91
N GLY A 49 -10.21 0.17 -1.57
CA GLY A 49 -11.64 -0.09 -1.42
C GLY A 49 -12.45 1.20 -1.24
N MET A 50 -13.78 1.08 -1.23
CA MET A 50 -14.66 2.23 -0.97
C MET A 50 -14.54 2.71 0.49
N PRO A 51 -14.93 3.96 0.80
CA PRO A 51 -14.89 4.49 2.15
C PRO A 51 -15.76 3.67 3.11
N THR A 52 -15.40 3.68 4.40
CA THR A 52 -16.16 2.96 5.43
C THR A 52 -17.62 3.40 5.46
N GLY A 53 -18.53 2.43 5.40
CA GLY A 53 -19.98 2.66 5.41
C GLY A 53 -20.59 2.86 4.03
N CYS A 54 -19.80 3.05 2.98
CA CYS A 54 -20.29 2.98 1.60
C CYS A 54 -20.44 1.51 1.19
N CYS A 55 -21.64 1.08 0.84
CA CYS A 55 -21.89 -0.27 0.34
C CYS A 55 -21.23 -0.44 -1.03
N ASP A 56 -20.30 -1.39 -1.18
CA ASP A 56 -19.56 -1.58 -2.43
C ASP A 56 -20.47 -1.90 -3.63
N ASP A 57 -21.65 -2.49 -3.39
CA ASP A 57 -22.61 -2.86 -4.45
C ASP A 57 -23.36 -1.63 -5.01
N ASP A 58 -23.41 -0.54 -4.23
CA ASP A 58 -24.04 0.72 -4.63
C ASP A 58 -23.04 1.72 -5.24
N MET A 59 -21.73 1.40 -5.20
CA MET A 59 -20.66 2.31 -5.59
C MET A 59 -20.13 2.01 -7.00
N PRO A 60 -19.73 3.03 -7.77
CA PRO A 60 -19.23 2.81 -9.13
C PRO A 60 -17.81 2.21 -9.09
N TRP A 61 -17.65 1.00 -9.64
CA TRP A 61 -16.34 0.36 -9.82
C TRP A 61 -15.72 0.59 -11.20
N GLU A 62 -16.46 1.22 -12.10
CA GLU A 62 -16.05 1.45 -13.48
C GLU A 62 -14.90 2.47 -13.58
N ARG A 63 -14.01 2.23 -14.55
CA ARG A 63 -12.86 3.12 -14.82
C ARG A 63 -13.21 4.25 -15.79
N SER A 64 -14.26 4.11 -16.57
CA SER A 64 -14.65 5.06 -17.60
C SER A 64 -16.14 5.34 -17.52
N GLY A 65 -16.49 6.59 -17.73
CA GLY A 65 -17.87 7.07 -17.79
C GLY A 65 -17.87 8.51 -18.27
N GLU A 66 -18.95 8.93 -18.91
CA GLU A 66 -19.09 10.31 -19.40
C GLU A 66 -19.01 11.33 -18.27
N ASN A 67 -19.50 10.94 -17.08
CA ASN A 67 -19.43 11.74 -15.87
C ASN A 67 -18.47 11.09 -14.86
N PRO A 68 -17.42 11.80 -14.38
CA PRO A 68 -16.48 11.28 -13.39
C PRO A 68 -17.11 10.72 -12.11
N VAL A 69 -18.29 11.21 -11.70
CA VAL A 69 -19.03 10.71 -10.53
C VAL A 69 -19.56 9.29 -10.72
N ASN A 70 -19.59 8.79 -11.95
CA ASN A 70 -19.98 7.40 -12.25
C ASN A 70 -18.73 6.49 -12.38
N THR A 71 -17.56 6.97 -11.97
CA THR A 71 -16.30 6.21 -12.00
C THR A 71 -15.75 6.01 -10.60
N LYS A 72 -14.98 4.95 -10.39
CA LYS A 72 -14.38 4.64 -9.09
C LYS A 72 -13.40 5.71 -8.59
N TYR A 73 -12.81 6.48 -9.49
CA TYR A 73 -11.67 7.36 -9.19
C TYR A 73 -12.01 8.47 -8.19
N MET A 74 -13.28 8.84 -8.07
CA MET A 74 -13.74 9.85 -7.12
C MET A 74 -13.95 9.30 -5.70
N TYR A 75 -14.03 7.98 -5.54
CA TYR A 75 -14.49 7.35 -4.30
C TYR A 75 -13.48 6.37 -3.70
N VAL A 76 -12.70 5.70 -4.54
CA VAL A 76 -11.80 4.64 -4.07
C VAL A 76 -10.70 5.21 -3.18
N CYS A 77 -10.60 4.69 -1.97
CA CYS A 77 -9.47 4.94 -1.09
C CYS A 77 -8.34 3.98 -1.47
N HIS A 78 -7.13 4.51 -1.64
CA HIS A 78 -5.94 3.71 -1.92
C HIS A 78 -5.50 2.91 -0.69
N ALA A 79 -4.70 1.85 -0.92
CA ALA A 79 -4.26 0.95 0.15
C ALA A 79 -3.41 1.67 1.20
N GLU A 80 -2.55 2.59 0.78
CA GLU A 80 -1.65 3.38 1.63
C GLU A 80 -2.46 4.31 2.53
N LEU A 81 -3.45 5.00 1.96
CA LEU A 81 -4.35 5.87 2.71
C LEU A 81 -5.13 5.06 3.75
N ASN A 82 -5.73 3.95 3.33
CA ASN A 82 -6.45 3.06 4.24
C ASN A 82 -5.52 2.50 5.33
N ALA A 83 -4.28 2.11 5.02
CA ALA A 83 -3.33 1.65 6.04
C ALA A 83 -3.01 2.74 7.07
N ILE A 84 -2.83 3.99 6.64
CA ILE A 84 -2.61 5.12 7.55
C ILE A 84 -3.84 5.39 8.43
N LEU A 85 -5.04 5.34 7.86
CA LEU A 85 -6.31 5.63 8.55
C LEU A 85 -6.79 4.48 9.46
N ASN A 86 -6.49 3.23 9.11
CA ASN A 86 -6.91 2.04 9.86
C ASN A 86 -6.19 1.87 11.20
N ARG A 87 -5.12 2.65 11.47
CA ARG A 87 -4.41 2.53 12.74
C ARG A 87 -5.34 2.93 13.89
N SER A 88 -5.45 2.06 14.88
CA SER A 88 -6.28 2.33 16.06
C SER A 88 -5.58 3.22 17.08
N SER A 89 -4.25 3.08 17.21
CA SER A 89 -3.43 3.85 18.15
C SER A 89 -1.95 3.83 17.74
N GLY A 90 -1.13 4.61 18.45
CA GLY A 90 0.31 4.69 18.19
C GLY A 90 0.71 5.63 17.06
N SER A 91 2.00 5.98 17.04
CA SER A 91 2.61 6.85 16.03
C SER A 91 3.10 6.04 14.83
N LEU A 92 3.01 6.62 13.65
CA LEU A 92 3.68 6.12 12.44
C LEU A 92 5.03 6.79 12.19
N GLU A 93 5.47 7.69 13.09
CA GLU A 93 6.76 8.36 12.99
C GLU A 93 7.91 7.33 12.96
N GLY A 94 8.76 7.43 11.95
CA GLY A 94 9.87 6.51 11.75
C GLY A 94 9.46 5.13 11.22
N ALA A 95 8.19 4.89 10.91
CA ALA A 95 7.72 3.61 10.40
C ALA A 95 8.16 3.36 8.94
N LYS A 96 8.03 2.10 8.52
CA LYS A 96 8.23 1.64 7.14
C LYS A 96 6.91 1.16 6.55
N LEU A 97 6.66 1.48 5.29
CA LEU A 97 5.50 1.02 4.52
C LEU A 97 5.96 -0.01 3.48
N TYR A 98 5.36 -1.20 3.50
CA TYR A 98 5.44 -2.18 2.41
C TYR A 98 4.18 -2.07 1.57
N VAL A 99 4.30 -1.90 0.25
CA VAL A 99 3.15 -1.69 -0.65
C VAL A 99 3.33 -2.44 -1.96
N THR A 100 2.26 -2.99 -2.53
CA THR A 100 2.35 -3.81 -3.75
C THR A 100 2.54 -2.97 -5.03
N LEU A 101 2.23 -1.67 -5.00
CA LEU A 101 2.40 -0.72 -6.10
C LEU A 101 2.97 0.60 -5.58
N PHE A 102 3.82 1.26 -6.34
CA PHE A 102 4.43 2.54 -5.95
C PHE A 102 3.36 3.61 -5.66
N PRO A 103 3.47 4.38 -4.55
CA PRO A 103 2.43 5.32 -4.17
C PRO A 103 2.25 6.50 -5.13
N CYS A 104 1.01 6.87 -5.41
CA CYS A 104 0.69 8.10 -6.14
C CYS A 104 1.04 9.35 -5.30
N ASN A 105 1.00 10.54 -5.91
CA ASN A 105 1.31 11.80 -5.23
C ASN A 105 0.40 12.09 -4.03
N GLU A 106 -0.90 11.76 -4.08
CA GLU A 106 -1.80 11.98 -2.94
C GLU A 106 -1.46 11.05 -1.76
N CYS A 107 -1.14 9.78 -2.05
CA CYS A 107 -0.65 8.85 -1.03
C CYS A 107 0.69 9.29 -0.46
N ALA A 108 1.60 9.81 -1.29
CA ALA A 108 2.87 10.36 -0.83
C ALA A 108 2.68 11.53 0.16
N LYS A 109 1.74 12.45 -0.09
CA LYS A 109 1.40 13.50 0.88
C LYS A 109 0.98 12.91 2.22
N ALA A 110 0.09 11.92 2.21
CA ALA A 110 -0.38 11.26 3.44
C ALA A 110 0.77 10.53 4.16
N ILE A 111 1.62 9.81 3.43
CA ILE A 111 2.81 9.12 3.95
C ILE A 111 3.74 10.11 4.63
N ILE A 112 4.07 11.23 3.98
CA ILE A 112 4.93 12.30 4.54
C ILE A 112 4.33 12.85 5.82
N GLN A 113 3.06 13.26 5.78
CA GLN A 113 2.37 13.87 6.93
C GLN A 113 2.19 12.88 8.10
N SER A 114 2.20 11.57 7.82
CA SER A 114 2.10 10.54 8.85
C SER A 114 3.41 10.24 9.59
N GLY A 115 4.55 10.72 9.07
CA GLY A 115 5.87 10.50 9.68
C GLY A 115 6.60 9.22 9.23
N ILE A 116 6.05 8.48 8.28
CA ILE A 116 6.71 7.30 7.68
C ILE A 116 8.01 7.74 6.98
N LYS A 117 9.08 6.95 7.12
CA LYS A 117 10.43 7.29 6.61
C LYS A 117 10.97 6.36 5.52
N GLU A 118 10.34 5.20 5.31
CA GLU A 118 10.75 4.26 4.26
C GLU A 118 9.53 3.66 3.55
N VAL A 119 9.60 3.56 2.22
CA VAL A 119 8.62 2.87 1.37
C VAL A 119 9.32 1.74 0.60
N VAL A 120 8.89 0.51 0.86
CA VAL A 120 9.33 -0.69 0.14
C VAL A 120 8.20 -1.11 -0.80
N TYR A 121 8.40 -0.97 -2.12
CA TYR A 121 7.34 -1.20 -3.10
C TYR A 121 7.63 -2.39 -4.02
N MET A 122 6.63 -3.18 -4.38
CA MET A 122 6.84 -4.34 -5.26
C MET A 122 6.91 -3.98 -6.76
N SER A 123 6.13 -3.01 -7.20
CA SER A 123 6.01 -2.64 -8.62
C SER A 123 6.00 -1.13 -8.79
N ASP A 124 6.69 -0.65 -9.82
CA ASP A 124 6.68 0.75 -10.27
C ASP A 124 6.30 0.81 -11.75
N LYS A 125 5.23 0.09 -12.12
CA LYS A 125 4.77 -0.02 -13.52
C LYS A 125 4.25 1.30 -14.12
N TYR A 126 4.07 2.32 -13.29
CA TYR A 126 3.61 3.67 -13.66
C TYR A 126 4.70 4.72 -13.40
N ALA A 127 5.97 4.33 -13.49
CA ALA A 127 7.13 5.16 -13.13
C ALA A 127 7.16 6.52 -13.84
N ASP A 128 6.70 6.55 -15.10
CA ASP A 128 6.74 7.71 -15.99
C ASP A 128 5.48 8.59 -15.92
N GLU A 129 4.47 8.19 -15.13
CA GLU A 129 3.26 9.00 -14.95
C GLU A 129 3.54 10.21 -14.03
N ALA A 130 2.87 11.33 -14.31
CA ALA A 130 3.09 12.59 -13.60
C ALA A 130 2.83 12.49 -12.08
N ASN A 131 1.86 11.68 -11.66
CA ASN A 131 1.56 11.37 -10.26
C ASN A 131 2.74 10.66 -9.55
N THR A 132 3.38 9.70 -10.20
CA THR A 132 4.53 8.95 -9.68
C THR A 132 5.78 9.81 -9.65
N ILE A 133 6.02 10.61 -10.69
CA ILE A 133 7.13 11.58 -10.73
C ILE A 133 6.99 12.60 -9.59
N ALA A 134 5.79 13.15 -9.38
CA ALA A 134 5.53 14.07 -8.28
C ALA A 134 5.70 13.40 -6.91
N SER A 135 5.28 12.14 -6.77
CA SER A 135 5.47 11.32 -5.56
C SER A 135 6.95 11.17 -5.21
N LYS A 136 7.78 10.71 -6.16
CA LYS A 136 9.24 10.57 -5.99
C LYS A 136 9.89 11.91 -5.61
N LYS A 137 9.55 12.97 -6.34
CA LYS A 137 10.05 14.33 -6.05
C LYS A 137 9.73 14.78 -4.62
N MET A 138 8.52 14.52 -4.12
CA MET A 138 8.15 14.85 -2.75
C MET A 138 8.92 14.00 -1.74
N PHE A 139 9.08 12.70 -1.96
CA PHE A 139 9.89 11.84 -1.10
C PHE A 139 11.35 12.28 -1.04
N ASP A 140 11.96 12.61 -2.19
CA ASP A 140 13.34 13.12 -2.27
C ASP A 140 13.51 14.43 -1.49
N MET A 141 12.55 15.35 -1.59
CA MET A 141 12.57 16.64 -0.89
C MET A 141 12.61 16.53 0.63
N VAL A 142 11.97 15.50 1.21
CA VAL A 142 11.90 15.30 2.67
C VAL A 142 12.77 14.14 3.16
N GLY A 143 13.55 13.52 2.27
CA GLY A 143 14.44 12.42 2.61
C GLY A 143 13.73 11.11 2.99
N ILE A 144 12.52 10.87 2.48
CA ILE A 144 11.89 9.55 2.61
C ILE A 144 12.58 8.58 1.67
N LYS A 145 13.09 7.48 2.22
CA LYS A 145 13.72 6.43 1.42
C LYS A 145 12.65 5.63 0.71
N TYR A 146 12.87 5.30 -0.55
CA TYR A 146 12.04 4.32 -1.25
C TYR A 146 12.93 3.36 -2.03
N ARG A 147 12.56 2.08 -2.03
CA ARG A 147 13.27 1.04 -2.76
C ARG A 147 12.32 -0.01 -3.29
N ILE A 148 12.67 -0.59 -4.43
CA ILE A 148 11.97 -1.75 -4.95
C ILE A 148 12.23 -2.96 -4.04
N TYR A 149 11.20 -3.76 -3.82
CA TYR A 149 11.31 -5.03 -3.13
C TYR A 149 12.07 -6.04 -3.99
N GLU A 150 13.12 -6.62 -3.42
CA GLU A 150 13.93 -7.64 -4.06
C GLU A 150 13.22 -8.99 -4.00
N LYS A 151 12.67 -9.43 -5.13
CA LYS A 151 11.96 -10.71 -5.21
C LYS A 151 12.95 -11.87 -5.01
N THR A 152 12.73 -12.64 -3.95
CA THR A 152 13.56 -13.83 -3.61
C THR A 152 13.26 -15.04 -4.49
N GLY A 153 12.15 -15.03 -5.24
CA GLY A 153 11.65 -16.17 -6.00
C GLY A 153 10.98 -17.26 -5.15
N ARG A 154 10.96 -17.11 -3.82
CA ARG A 154 10.27 -18.02 -2.89
C ARG A 154 8.77 -18.02 -3.18
N LYS A 155 8.16 -19.21 -3.19
CA LYS A 155 6.71 -19.40 -3.24
C LYS A 155 6.21 -19.87 -1.88
N LEU A 156 5.16 -19.24 -1.38
CA LEU A 156 4.46 -19.63 -0.15
C LEU A 156 3.05 -20.07 -0.52
N THR A 157 2.60 -21.18 0.04
CA THR A 157 1.22 -21.68 -0.11
C THR A 157 0.55 -21.61 1.24
N ILE A 158 -0.66 -21.04 1.28
CA ILE A 158 -1.53 -21.01 2.47
C ILE A 158 -2.79 -21.77 2.09
N GLU A 159 -3.11 -22.81 2.86
CA GLU A 159 -4.40 -23.52 2.77
C GLU A 159 -5.33 -22.91 3.81
N LEU A 160 -6.48 -22.37 3.36
CA LEU A 160 -7.48 -21.67 4.18
C LEU A 160 -8.66 -22.57 4.53
#